data_AF-A0A0G4FL16-F1
#
_entry.id   AF-A0A0G4FL16-F1
#
_cell.length_a   1.000
_cell.length_b   1.000
_cell.length_c   1.000
_cell.angle_alpha   90.00
_cell.angle_beta   90.00
_cell.angle_gamma   90.00
#
_symmetry.space_group_name_H-M   'P 1'
#
loop_
_entity.id
_entity.type
_entity.pdbx_description
1 polymer ?
#
loop_
_entity_poly.entity_id
_entity_poly.type
_entity_poly.pdbx_seq_one_letter_code
_entity_poly.pdbx_strand_id
1 'polypeptide(L)'
;MSSQASSVGSSAAAAAGDGGAQTHAADAKLLADLHKSTWLPPFDAQEVDIKIDRLINLWQRVDEILASKRREPHDIAQLAAWTAEADHRKREVLAYLAYRLDKLQKVRFEVGPVLPETLTSRLCDEEETYFNNFNTYLGDLGSDLAKEFGLGEPLDLTKHMDPPVCVDVAVRVLEDCEVVTISTDKDTRDVSVRTTQLKEGRVTTLLMTNDVEQLIRHNKVEIVQGGTLDKSRAAGEGGSEAAAAGGGD
;
A
#
# COMPACT_ATOMS: atom_id res chain seq x y z
N MET A 1 -79.00 2.49 39.99
CA MET A 1 -78.99 1.14 39.41
C MET A 1 -78.89 1.33 37.90
N SER A 2 -77.84 1.00 37.15
CA SER A 2 -76.58 0.27 37.34
C SER A 2 -75.65 0.81 36.24
N SER A 3 -74.48 1.37 36.53
CA SER A 3 -73.17 0.71 36.48
C SER A 3 -73.03 -0.39 35.41
N GLN A 4 -72.28 -0.11 34.35
CA GLN A 4 -71.36 -1.08 33.74
C GLN A 4 -70.10 -0.34 33.26
N ALA A 5 -69.01 -0.61 33.97
CA ALA A 5 -67.64 -0.48 33.50
C ALA A 5 -67.21 -1.84 32.92
N SER A 6 -66.46 -1.83 31.82
CA SER A 6 -65.68 -3.00 31.39
C SER A 6 -64.35 -2.54 30.81
N SER A 7 -63.32 -2.88 31.58
CA SER A 7 -61.89 -2.82 31.32
C SER A 7 -61.42 -3.93 30.36
N VAL A 8 -60.13 -3.83 30.01
CA VAL A 8 -59.21 -4.84 29.44
C VAL A 8 -59.23 -4.91 27.90
N GLY A 9 -58.12 -4.84 27.16
CA GLY A 9 -56.73 -5.04 27.54
C GLY A 9 -55.73 -4.33 26.62
N SER A 10 -54.66 -3.88 27.29
CA SER A 10 -53.39 -3.42 26.75
C SER A 10 -52.63 -4.61 26.16
N SER A 11 -52.29 -4.56 24.87
CA SER A 11 -51.32 -5.46 24.24
C SER A 11 -50.81 -4.87 22.92
N ALA A 12 -49.94 -3.86 23.01
CA ALA A 12 -49.17 -3.37 21.87
C ALA A 12 -47.82 -2.76 22.30
N ALA A 13 -47.15 -3.39 23.27
CA ALA A 13 -45.82 -2.98 23.74
C ALA A 13 -44.92 -4.22 23.90
N ALA A 14 -44.57 -4.85 22.79
CA ALA A 14 -43.57 -5.92 22.74
C ALA A 14 -43.01 -6.06 21.31
N ALA A 15 -42.31 -5.05 20.81
CA ALA A 15 -41.57 -5.15 19.55
C ALA A 15 -40.35 -4.21 19.48
N ALA A 16 -39.74 -3.86 20.61
CA ALA A 16 -38.51 -3.07 20.64
C ALA A 16 -37.63 -3.60 21.77
N GLY A 17 -36.58 -4.36 21.45
CA GLY A 17 -35.63 -4.78 22.47
C GLY A 17 -34.48 -5.65 22.01
N ASP A 18 -34.68 -6.57 21.06
CA ASP A 18 -33.71 -7.67 20.87
C ASP A 18 -32.83 -7.55 19.61
N GLY A 19 -33.11 -6.59 18.73
CA GLY A 19 -32.41 -6.46 17.44
C GLY A 19 -31.07 -5.70 17.48
N GLY A 20 -30.78 -4.92 18.53
CA GLY A 20 -29.63 -4.02 18.54
C GLY A 20 -28.28 -4.69 18.85
N ALA A 21 -28.27 -5.75 19.66
CA ALA A 21 -27.02 -6.40 20.08
C ALA A 21 -26.44 -7.33 19.00
N GLN A 22 -27.30 -7.97 18.19
CA GLN A 22 -26.87 -8.86 17.11
C GLN A 22 -26.42 -8.09 15.86
N THR A 23 -26.96 -6.90 15.60
CA THR A 23 -26.55 -6.07 14.46
C THR A 23 -25.15 -5.50 14.64
N HIS A 24 -24.78 -5.01 15.83
CA HIS A 24 -23.45 -4.44 16.05
C HIS A 24 -22.30 -5.46 15.97
N ALA A 25 -22.53 -6.73 16.36
CA ALA A 25 -21.53 -7.78 16.27
C ALA A 25 -21.28 -8.25 14.83
N ALA A 26 -22.32 -8.30 14.00
CA ALA A 26 -22.19 -8.53 12.56
C ALA A 26 -21.57 -7.31 11.86
N ASP A 27 -21.90 -6.10 12.34
CA ASP A 27 -21.39 -4.87 11.77
C ASP A 27 -19.86 -4.75 11.95
N ALA A 28 -19.25 -5.19 13.04
CA ALA A 28 -17.79 -5.06 13.22
C ALA A 28 -16.90 -5.97 12.33
N LYS A 29 -17.48 -6.73 11.39
CA LYS A 29 -16.78 -7.70 10.54
C LYS A 29 -15.64 -7.06 9.73
N LEU A 30 -15.87 -5.93 9.06
CA LEU A 30 -14.87 -5.24 8.22
C LEU A 30 -13.60 -4.90 9.02
N LEU A 31 -13.79 -4.28 10.19
CA LEU A 31 -12.66 -3.86 11.04
C LEU A 31 -12.00 -5.06 11.72
N ALA A 32 -12.77 -6.09 12.09
CA ALA A 32 -12.23 -7.31 12.66
C ALA A 32 -11.34 -8.07 11.66
N ASP A 33 -11.73 -8.11 10.39
CA ASP A 33 -10.96 -8.76 9.33
C ASP A 33 -9.68 -7.98 9.00
N LEU A 34 -9.73 -6.64 9.04
CA LEU A 34 -8.53 -5.80 8.97
C LEU A 34 -7.57 -6.03 10.15
N HIS A 35 -8.09 -6.18 11.37
CA HIS A 35 -7.24 -6.36 12.55
C HIS A 35 -6.57 -7.75 12.60
N LYS A 36 -7.23 -8.78 12.06
CA LYS A 36 -6.68 -10.15 12.04
C LYS A 36 -5.62 -10.35 10.96
N SER A 37 -5.69 -9.57 9.89
CA SER A 37 -4.86 -9.79 8.71
C SER A 37 -3.51 -9.09 8.86
N THR A 38 -2.42 -9.86 8.74
CA THR A 38 -1.05 -9.31 8.72
C THR A 38 -0.82 -8.41 7.52
N TRP A 39 -1.52 -8.71 6.43
CA TRP A 39 -1.47 -8.00 5.16
C TRP A 39 -2.87 -7.60 4.68
N LEU A 40 -2.95 -6.63 3.77
CA LEU A 40 -4.21 -6.14 3.22
C LEU A 40 -5.10 -7.31 2.71
N PRO A 41 -6.30 -7.50 3.28
CA PRO A 41 -7.23 -8.52 2.81
C PRO A 41 -7.85 -8.09 1.46
N PRO A 42 -8.46 -8.99 0.70
CA PRO A 42 -9.24 -8.63 -0.48
C PRO A 42 -10.31 -7.58 -0.16
N PHE A 43 -10.58 -6.66 -1.09
CA PHE A 43 -11.62 -5.65 -0.91
C PHE A 43 -13.02 -6.30 -0.88
N ASP A 44 -13.73 -6.19 0.24
CA ASP A 44 -15.11 -6.69 0.38
C ASP A 44 -16.12 -5.61 -0.07
N ALA A 45 -16.33 -5.50 -1.39
CA ALA A 45 -17.28 -4.55 -1.96
C ALA A 45 -18.71 -4.78 -1.46
N GLN A 46 -19.11 -6.05 -1.31
CA GLN A 46 -20.46 -6.42 -0.90
C GLN A 46 -20.77 -5.91 0.52
N GLU A 47 -19.85 -6.11 1.46
CA GLU A 47 -20.04 -5.65 2.84
C GLU A 47 -20.02 -4.12 2.94
N VAL A 48 -19.21 -3.44 2.14
CA VAL A 48 -19.19 -1.97 2.05
C VAL A 48 -20.53 -1.46 1.51
N ASP A 49 -21.04 -2.04 0.42
CA ASP A 49 -22.32 -1.66 -0.18
C ASP A 49 -23.48 -1.86 0.80
N ILE A 50 -23.55 -3.01 1.49
CA ILE A 50 -24.56 -3.28 2.52
C ILE A 50 -24.55 -2.19 3.60
N LYS A 51 -23.36 -1.74 4.03
CA LYS A 51 -23.23 -0.69 5.05
C LYS A 51 -23.61 0.69 4.52
N ILE A 52 -23.26 1.00 3.28
CA ILE A 52 -23.65 2.25 2.62
C ILE A 52 -25.16 2.31 2.42
N ASP A 53 -25.79 1.24 1.95
CA ASP A 53 -27.25 1.16 1.79
C ASP A 53 -27.97 1.36 3.14
N ARG A 54 -27.48 0.72 4.21
CA ARG A 54 -28.01 0.95 5.56
C ARG A 54 -27.85 2.41 6.00
N LEU A 55 -26.70 3.01 5.72
CA LEU A 55 -26.45 4.43 6.02
C LEU A 55 -27.42 5.35 5.27
N ILE A 56 -27.63 5.12 3.97
CA ILE A 56 -28.56 5.88 3.14
C ILE A 56 -30.00 5.75 3.69
N ASN A 57 -30.43 4.53 4.02
CA ASN A 57 -31.76 4.29 4.59
C ASN A 57 -31.95 5.00 5.94
N LEU A 58 -30.92 5.04 6.79
CA LEU A 58 -30.99 5.78 8.06
C LEU A 58 -31.15 7.29 7.83
N TRP A 59 -30.39 7.86 6.89
CA TRP A 59 -30.51 9.28 6.56
C TRP A 59 -31.86 9.64 5.94
N GLN A 60 -32.44 8.76 5.10
CA GLN A 60 -33.79 8.96 4.57
C GLN A 60 -34.84 9.02 5.69
N ARG A 61 -34.76 8.13 6.70
CA ARG A 61 -35.67 8.17 7.86
C ARG A 61 -35.50 9.44 8.69
N VAL A 62 -34.27 9.93 8.83
CA VAL A 62 -33.98 11.21 9.49
C VAL A 62 -34.65 12.35 8.73
N ASP A 63 -34.52 12.38 7.40
CA ASP A 63 -35.13 13.41 6.55
C ASP A 63 -36.65 13.38 6.59
N GLU A 64 -37.28 12.20 6.60
CA GLU A 64 -38.73 12.03 6.73
C GLU A 64 -39.27 12.63 8.03
N ILE A 65 -38.61 12.37 9.17
CA ILE A 65 -38.99 12.98 10.46
C ILE A 65 -38.77 14.49 10.44
N LEU A 66 -37.65 14.96 9.88
CA LEU A 66 -37.37 16.39 9.82
C LEU A 66 -38.38 17.14 8.94
N ALA A 67 -38.87 16.51 7.87
CA ALA A 67 -39.90 17.03 6.98
C ALA A 67 -41.32 16.99 7.57
N SER A 68 -41.55 16.19 8.62
CA SER A 68 -42.85 16.08 9.27
C SER A 68 -43.29 17.40 9.95
N LYS A 69 -44.57 17.77 9.79
CA LYS A 69 -45.16 19.01 10.32
C LYS A 69 -45.58 18.92 11.79
N ARG A 70 -45.72 17.70 12.32
CA ARG A 70 -46.01 17.41 13.72
C ARG A 70 -44.85 16.57 14.25
N ARG A 71 -44.21 17.07 15.30
CA ARG A 71 -43.12 16.38 15.98
C ARG A 71 -43.56 16.06 17.39
N GLU A 72 -43.62 14.78 17.70
CA GLU A 72 -43.88 14.31 19.04
C GLU A 72 -42.54 14.22 19.82
N PRO A 73 -42.55 14.32 21.16
CA PRO A 73 -41.31 14.22 21.95
C PRO A 73 -40.54 12.91 21.73
N HIS A 74 -41.24 11.83 21.34
CA HIS A 74 -40.63 10.55 20.99
C HIS A 74 -39.78 10.63 19.71
N ASP A 75 -40.17 11.46 18.74
CA ASP A 75 -39.46 11.62 17.47
C ASP A 75 -38.08 12.25 17.67
N ILE A 76 -37.95 13.13 18.68
CA ILE A 76 -36.67 13.78 19.03
C ILE A 76 -35.68 12.75 19.56
N ALA A 77 -36.13 11.82 20.40
CA ALA A 77 -35.29 10.76 20.93
C ALA A 77 -34.88 9.77 19.83
N GLN A 78 -35.79 9.41 18.92
CA GLN A 78 -35.49 8.56 17.77
C GLN A 78 -34.50 9.22 16.81
N LEU A 79 -34.68 10.51 16.52
CA LEU A 79 -33.79 11.29 15.68
C LEU A 79 -32.36 11.30 16.24
N ALA A 80 -32.19 11.52 17.54
CA ALA A 80 -30.89 11.47 18.19
C ALA A 80 -30.25 10.07 18.10
N ALA A 81 -31.03 9.00 18.25
CA ALA A 81 -30.54 7.63 18.11
C ALA A 81 -30.09 7.31 16.68
N TRP A 82 -30.90 7.63 15.67
CA TRP A 82 -30.59 7.33 14.27
C TRP A 82 -29.44 8.16 13.72
N THR A 83 -29.32 9.43 14.13
CA THR A 83 -28.17 10.27 13.73
C THR A 83 -26.87 9.75 14.34
N ALA A 84 -26.86 9.38 15.62
CA ALA A 84 -25.70 8.77 16.25
C ALA A 84 -25.33 7.43 15.59
N GLU A 85 -26.33 6.63 15.23
CA GLU A 85 -26.16 5.35 14.56
C GLU A 85 -25.62 5.51 13.12
N ALA A 86 -26.09 6.52 12.39
CA ALA A 86 -25.59 6.87 11.06
C ALA A 86 -24.14 7.35 11.12
N ASP A 87 -23.80 8.20 12.08
CA ASP A 87 -22.42 8.66 12.31
C ASP A 87 -21.47 7.51 12.65
N HIS A 88 -21.92 6.57 13.48
CA HIS A 88 -21.14 5.38 13.80
C HIS A 88 -20.82 4.56 12.54
N ARG A 89 -21.84 4.27 11.71
CA ARG A 89 -21.65 3.50 10.46
C ARG A 89 -20.75 4.22 9.46
N LYS A 90 -20.94 5.53 9.31
CA LYS A 90 -20.07 6.35 8.47
C LYS A 90 -18.61 6.24 8.91
N ARG A 91 -18.35 6.36 10.22
CA ARG A 91 -16.99 6.24 10.77
C ARG A 91 -16.40 4.87 10.54
N GLU A 92 -17.20 3.82 10.65
CA GLU A 92 -16.74 2.45 10.44
C GLU A 92 -16.26 2.21 9.00
N VAL A 93 -17.06 2.61 8.00
CA VAL A 93 -16.69 2.51 6.59
C VAL A 93 -15.46 3.37 6.28
N LEU A 94 -15.43 4.61 6.79
CA LEU A 94 -14.28 5.50 6.60
C LEU A 94 -13.01 4.95 7.26
N ALA A 95 -13.11 4.35 8.45
CA ALA A 95 -11.98 3.74 9.13
C ALA A 95 -11.43 2.54 8.34
N TYR A 96 -12.31 1.70 7.79
CA TYR A 96 -11.92 0.61 6.91
C TYR A 96 -11.16 1.13 5.69
N LEU A 97 -11.72 2.10 4.95
CA LEU A 97 -11.07 2.67 3.77
C LEU A 97 -9.76 3.37 4.13
N ALA A 98 -9.74 4.20 5.17
CA ALA A 98 -8.54 4.94 5.58
C ALA A 98 -7.38 4.01 5.96
N TYR A 99 -7.66 2.90 6.66
CA TYR A 99 -6.63 1.92 6.99
C TYR A 99 -6.04 1.27 5.73
N ARG A 100 -6.89 0.94 4.75
CA ARG A 100 -6.43 0.36 3.48
C ARG A 100 -5.56 1.34 2.70
N LEU A 101 -5.96 2.62 2.62
CA LEU A 101 -5.17 3.65 1.95
C LEU A 101 -3.83 3.91 2.65
N ASP A 102 -3.79 3.96 3.99
CA ASP A 102 -2.55 4.08 4.76
C ASP A 102 -1.59 2.91 4.49
N LYS A 103 -2.12 1.69 4.35
CA LYS A 103 -1.32 0.53 3.94
C LYS A 103 -0.78 0.67 2.53
N LEU A 104 -1.58 1.14 1.56
CA LEU A 104 -1.11 1.36 0.19
C LEU A 104 0.00 2.42 0.12
N GLN A 105 -0.11 3.50 0.91
CA GLN A 105 0.96 4.49 1.01
C GLN A 105 2.24 3.87 1.56
N LYS A 106 2.16 3.04 2.61
CA LYS A 106 3.33 2.33 3.16
C LYS A 106 3.98 1.41 2.13
N VAL A 107 3.17 0.68 1.36
CA VAL A 107 3.66 -0.18 0.26
C VAL A 107 4.45 0.64 -0.77
N ARG A 108 4.04 1.87 -1.07
CA ARG A 108 4.80 2.73 -1.99
C ARG A 108 6.22 3.02 -1.50
N PHE A 109 6.42 3.16 -0.20
CA PHE A 109 7.72 3.38 0.40
C PHE A 109 8.54 2.09 0.54
N GLU A 110 7.90 0.95 0.77
CA GLU A 110 8.55 -0.36 0.92
C GLU A 110 8.94 -0.98 -0.43
N VAL A 111 7.99 -1.05 -1.36
CA VAL A 111 8.11 -1.81 -2.61
C VAL A 111 8.45 -0.91 -3.79
N GLY A 112 7.86 0.29 -3.85
CA GLY A 112 8.08 1.22 -4.96
C GLY A 112 6.81 1.55 -5.76
N PRO A 113 6.94 2.19 -6.94
CA PRO A 113 5.82 2.69 -7.73
C PRO A 113 5.03 1.59 -8.46
N VAL A 114 5.58 0.39 -8.58
CA VAL A 114 4.93 -0.75 -9.26
C VAL A 114 4.55 -1.79 -8.21
N LEU A 115 3.26 -2.11 -8.14
CA LEU A 115 2.74 -3.13 -7.24
C LEU A 115 2.90 -4.53 -7.86
N PRO A 116 3.29 -5.56 -7.08
CA PRO A 116 3.20 -6.95 -7.48
C PRO A 116 1.76 -7.38 -7.84
N GLU A 117 1.61 -8.29 -8.79
CA GLU A 117 0.29 -8.80 -9.24
C GLU A 117 -0.53 -9.45 -8.10
N THR A 118 0.15 -10.05 -7.13
CA THR A 118 -0.47 -10.62 -5.94
C THR A 118 -1.15 -9.57 -5.05
N LEU A 119 -0.74 -8.31 -5.16
CA LEU A 119 -1.33 -7.18 -4.46
C LEU A 119 -2.46 -6.58 -5.28
N THR A 120 -2.23 -6.25 -6.55
CA THR A 120 -3.24 -5.62 -7.42
C THR A 120 -4.54 -6.42 -7.47
N SER A 121 -4.46 -7.76 -7.50
CA SER A 121 -5.63 -8.66 -7.43
C SER A 121 -6.49 -8.54 -6.15
N ARG A 122 -6.04 -7.82 -5.11
CA ARG A 122 -6.77 -7.59 -3.85
C ARG A 122 -7.30 -6.17 -3.71
N LEU A 123 -6.92 -5.28 -4.63
CA LEU A 123 -7.35 -3.89 -4.65
C LEU A 123 -8.67 -3.76 -5.41
N CYS A 124 -9.37 -2.67 -5.14
CA CYS A 124 -10.47 -2.19 -5.98
C CYS A 124 -9.94 -1.18 -7.02
N ASP A 125 -10.65 -0.98 -8.12
CA ASP A 125 -10.25 -0.09 -9.23
C ASP A 125 -10.00 1.36 -8.74
N GLU A 126 -10.80 1.84 -7.78
CA GLU A 126 -10.61 3.15 -7.16
C GLU A 126 -9.36 3.22 -6.29
N GLU A 127 -8.97 2.11 -5.65
CA GLU A 127 -7.73 2.03 -4.86
C GLU A 127 -6.50 2.04 -5.77
N GLU A 128 -6.56 1.37 -6.92
CA GLU A 128 -5.50 1.43 -7.93
C GLU A 128 -5.36 2.85 -8.50
N THR A 129 -6.49 3.49 -8.82
CA THR A 129 -6.52 4.88 -9.28
C THR A 129 -5.93 5.83 -8.23
N TYR A 130 -6.29 5.62 -6.95
CA TYR A 130 -5.73 6.37 -5.84
C TYR A 130 -4.20 6.19 -5.75
N PHE A 131 -3.71 4.96 -5.85
CA PHE A 131 -2.28 4.66 -5.79
C PHE A 131 -1.51 5.33 -6.93
N ASN A 132 -2.05 5.31 -8.15
CA ASN A 132 -1.46 5.99 -9.30
C ASN A 132 -1.41 7.51 -9.14
N ASN A 133 -2.46 8.11 -8.58
CA ASN A 133 -2.49 9.53 -8.26
C ASN A 133 -1.46 9.87 -7.17
N PHE A 134 -1.37 9.06 -6.12
CA PHE A 134 -0.37 9.21 -5.07
C PHE A 134 1.06 9.15 -5.62
N ASN A 135 1.34 8.24 -6.55
CA ASN A 135 2.64 8.15 -7.23
C ASN A 135 2.99 9.42 -8.00
N THR A 136 2.01 9.97 -8.73
CA THR A 136 2.18 11.24 -9.47
C THR A 136 2.51 12.37 -8.50
N TYR A 137 1.74 12.53 -7.43
CA TYR A 137 1.97 13.59 -6.43
C TYR A 137 3.32 13.47 -5.73
N LEU A 138 3.76 12.25 -5.45
CA LEU A 138 5.07 12.03 -4.83
C LEU A 138 6.22 12.37 -5.78
N GLY A 139 6.06 12.08 -7.08
CA GLY A 139 7.03 12.46 -8.12
C GLY A 139 7.08 13.97 -8.35
N ASP A 140 5.93 14.64 -8.36
CA ASP A 140 5.83 16.09 -8.44
C ASP A 140 6.51 16.76 -7.24
N LEU A 141 6.25 16.26 -6.03
CA LEU A 141 6.90 16.74 -4.81
C LEU A 141 8.43 16.60 -4.89
N GLY A 142 8.93 15.45 -5.35
CA GLY A 142 10.36 15.23 -5.55
C GLY A 142 10.98 16.19 -6.58
N SER A 143 10.22 16.51 -7.64
CA SER A 143 10.64 17.45 -8.69
C SER A 143 10.65 18.90 -8.19
N ASP A 144 9.67 19.29 -7.38
CA ASP A 144 9.58 20.64 -6.85
C ASP A 144 10.63 20.91 -5.78
N LEU A 145 10.89 19.93 -4.90
CA LEU A 145 12.02 19.98 -3.97
C LEU A 145 13.35 20.08 -4.71
N ALA A 146 13.53 19.31 -5.78
CA ALA A 146 14.74 19.40 -6.59
C ALA A 146 14.97 20.81 -7.14
N LYS A 147 13.93 21.46 -7.68
CA LYS A 147 14.01 22.86 -8.15
C LYS A 147 14.34 23.83 -7.02
N GLU A 148 13.70 23.68 -5.86
CA GLU A 148 13.90 24.56 -4.70
C GLU A 148 15.34 24.50 -4.18
N PHE A 149 15.93 23.29 -4.12
CA PHE A 149 17.31 23.08 -3.68
C PHE A 149 18.36 23.18 -4.81
N GLY A 150 17.95 23.51 -6.04
CA GLY A 150 18.86 23.62 -7.18
C GLY A 150 19.50 22.29 -7.62
N LEU A 151 18.83 21.16 -7.33
CA LEU A 151 19.20 19.85 -7.83
C LEU A 151 18.82 19.74 -9.32
N GLY A 152 19.74 19.26 -10.16
CA GLY A 152 19.53 19.11 -11.60
C GLY A 152 18.58 17.98 -11.99
N GLU A 153 18.20 17.12 -11.03
CA GLU A 153 17.36 15.94 -11.24
C GLU A 153 16.31 15.81 -10.12
N PRO A 154 15.14 15.21 -10.40
CA PRO A 154 14.10 14.96 -9.39
C PRO A 154 14.63 14.14 -8.22
N LEU A 155 14.27 14.56 -7.00
CA LEU A 155 14.65 13.84 -5.79
C LEU A 155 13.67 12.69 -5.53
N ASP A 156 14.15 11.45 -5.58
CA ASP A 156 13.34 10.29 -5.17
C ASP A 156 13.32 10.14 -3.65
N LEU A 157 12.23 10.60 -3.03
CA LEU A 157 12.00 10.54 -1.59
C LEU A 157 11.79 9.13 -1.05
N THR A 158 11.64 8.14 -1.93
CA THR A 158 11.39 6.76 -1.51
C THR A 158 12.65 5.93 -1.41
N LYS A 159 13.78 6.40 -1.94
CA LYS A 159 15.09 5.73 -1.89
C LYS A 159 15.89 6.09 -0.64
N HIS A 160 16.85 5.23 -0.29
CA HIS A 160 17.83 5.44 0.78
C HIS A 160 17.21 5.67 2.17
N MET A 161 16.19 4.89 2.51
CA MET A 161 15.56 4.94 3.84
C MET A 161 16.52 4.51 4.97
N ASP A 162 17.45 3.61 4.64
CA ASP A 162 18.51 3.18 5.53
C ASP A 162 19.84 3.85 5.16
N PRO A 163 20.71 4.13 6.14
CA PRO A 163 22.02 4.70 5.86
C PRO A 163 22.86 3.75 4.98
N PRO A 164 23.55 4.27 3.95
CA PRO A 164 24.33 3.44 3.04
C PRO A 164 25.52 2.79 3.77
N VAL A 165 25.61 1.45 3.70
CA VAL A 165 26.69 0.69 4.34
C VAL A 165 27.97 0.71 3.47
N CYS A 166 27.81 0.64 2.15
CA CYS A 166 28.91 0.70 1.19
C CYS A 166 28.39 1.19 -0.16
N VAL A 167 29.29 1.69 -1.02
CA VAL A 167 28.94 2.21 -2.35
C VAL A 167 28.66 1.06 -3.30
N ASP A 168 29.58 0.09 -3.35
CA ASP A 168 29.46 -1.14 -4.13
C ASP A 168 28.99 -2.30 -3.24
N VAL A 169 28.06 -3.08 -3.75
CA VAL A 169 27.53 -4.27 -3.08
C VAL A 169 27.65 -5.51 -3.97
N ALA A 170 28.00 -6.63 -3.34
CA ALA A 170 27.87 -7.94 -3.95
C ALA A 170 26.45 -8.46 -3.69
N VAL A 171 25.75 -8.82 -4.75
CA VAL A 171 24.37 -9.32 -4.67
C VAL A 171 24.27 -10.73 -5.25
N ARG A 172 23.46 -11.56 -4.60
CA ARG A 172 23.04 -12.87 -5.10
C ARG A 172 21.68 -12.72 -5.75
N VAL A 173 21.56 -13.22 -6.97
CA VAL A 173 20.34 -13.13 -7.78
C VAL A 173 19.41 -14.28 -7.41
N LEU A 174 18.20 -13.95 -6.95
CA LEU A 174 17.17 -14.91 -6.57
C LEU A 174 16.24 -15.27 -7.74
N GLU A 175 16.05 -14.34 -8.68
CA GLU A 175 15.22 -14.50 -9.86
C GLU A 175 15.89 -13.81 -11.05
N ASP A 176 15.77 -14.41 -12.26
CA ASP A 176 16.24 -13.81 -13.50
C ASP A 176 15.67 -12.38 -13.66
N CYS A 177 16.55 -11.39 -13.76
CA CYS A 177 16.15 -9.99 -13.86
C CYS A 177 17.16 -9.18 -14.67
N GLU A 178 16.77 -7.96 -15.06
CA GLU A 178 17.66 -7.03 -15.73
C GLU A 178 17.93 -5.85 -14.80
N VAL A 179 19.20 -5.46 -14.70
CA VAL A 179 19.61 -4.24 -14.01
C VAL A 179 20.09 -3.22 -15.02
N VAL A 180 19.60 -1.99 -14.89
CA VAL A 180 20.08 -0.85 -15.66
C VAL A 180 21.10 -0.14 -14.79
N THR A 181 22.37 -0.21 -15.20
CA THR A 181 23.45 0.52 -14.54
C THR A 181 23.74 1.79 -15.34
N ILE A 182 23.79 2.92 -14.64
CA ILE A 182 24.11 4.22 -15.23
C ILE A 182 25.51 4.61 -14.75
N SER A 183 26.46 4.62 -15.67
CA SER A 183 27.84 5.07 -15.40
C SER A 183 28.12 6.37 -16.14
N THR A 184 28.46 7.41 -15.39
CA THR A 184 28.96 8.67 -15.93
C THR A 184 30.47 8.65 -15.96
N ASP A 185 31.08 8.76 -17.14
CA ASP A 185 32.52 8.91 -17.24
C ASP A 185 32.95 10.30 -16.74
N LYS A 186 33.85 10.32 -15.76
CA LYS A 186 34.28 11.55 -15.07
C LYS A 186 34.97 12.55 -16.00
N ASP A 187 35.57 12.05 -17.09
CA ASP A 187 36.39 12.86 -18.00
C ASP A 187 35.59 13.42 -19.19
N THR A 188 34.59 12.68 -19.69
CA THR A 188 33.78 13.06 -20.86
C THR A 188 32.39 13.58 -20.52
N ARG A 189 31.94 13.43 -19.25
CA ARG A 189 30.54 13.65 -18.82
C ARG A 189 29.52 12.88 -19.67
N ASP A 190 29.97 11.83 -20.34
CA ASP A 190 29.10 11.01 -21.17
C ASP A 190 28.36 10.02 -20.27
N VAL A 191 27.05 9.94 -20.44
CA VAL A 191 26.18 9.08 -19.63
C VAL A 191 26.02 7.78 -20.40
N SER A 192 26.68 6.73 -19.93
CA SER A 192 26.53 5.39 -20.49
C SER A 192 25.46 4.64 -19.71
N VAL A 193 24.41 4.21 -20.42
CA VAL A 193 23.35 3.35 -19.88
C VAL A 193 23.62 1.94 -20.36
N ARG A 194 23.80 1.01 -19.41
CA ARG A 194 24.04 -0.40 -19.71
C ARG A 194 23.00 -1.27 -19.03
N THR A 195 22.29 -2.06 -19.83
CA THR A 195 21.42 -3.12 -19.32
C THR A 195 22.22 -4.41 -19.17
N THR A 196 22.23 -4.97 -17.96
CA THR A 196 22.90 -6.23 -17.65
C THR A 196 21.87 -7.27 -17.24
N GLN A 197 21.87 -8.42 -17.92
CA GLN A 197 21.02 -9.55 -17.54
C GLN A 197 21.65 -10.30 -16.36
N LEU A 198 20.91 -10.39 -15.27
CA LEU A 198 21.25 -11.12 -14.06
C LEU A 198 20.53 -12.46 -14.10
N LYS A 199 21.31 -13.55 -13.95
CA LYS A 199 20.79 -14.91 -13.93
C LYS A 199 20.68 -15.43 -12.50
N GLU A 200 19.62 -16.16 -12.22
CA GLU A 200 19.32 -16.82 -10.96
C GLU A 200 20.50 -17.66 -10.46
N GLY A 201 20.74 -17.60 -9.14
CA GLY A 201 21.79 -18.35 -8.46
C GLY A 201 23.20 -17.80 -8.66
N ARG A 202 23.40 -16.82 -9.56
CA ARG A 202 24.70 -16.19 -9.76
C ARG A 202 24.95 -15.11 -8.71
N VAL A 203 26.15 -15.09 -8.15
CA VAL A 203 26.64 -13.98 -7.33
C VAL A 203 27.33 -12.99 -8.25
N THR A 204 26.81 -11.76 -8.31
CA THR A 204 27.41 -10.66 -9.06
C THR A 204 28.10 -9.73 -8.07
N THR A 205 29.41 -9.60 -8.18
CA THR A 205 30.23 -9.15 -7.05
C THR A 205 30.36 -7.62 -6.92
N LEU A 206 29.91 -6.82 -7.88
CA LEU A 206 30.11 -5.36 -7.86
C LEU A 206 29.00 -4.63 -8.62
N LEU A 207 27.94 -4.25 -7.92
CA LEU A 207 26.93 -3.30 -8.42
C LEU A 207 26.80 -2.12 -7.46
N MET A 208 26.53 -0.94 -8.01
CA MET A 208 26.25 0.26 -7.22
C MET A 208 24.96 0.06 -6.43
N THR A 209 24.98 0.43 -5.14
CA THR A 209 23.83 0.24 -4.25
C THR A 209 22.54 0.90 -4.78
N ASN A 210 22.66 2.08 -5.39
CA ASN A 210 21.52 2.81 -5.98
C ASN A 210 20.85 2.04 -7.14
N ASP A 211 21.63 1.31 -7.93
CA ASP A 211 21.13 0.58 -9.10
C ASP A 211 20.38 -0.70 -8.70
N VAL A 212 20.73 -1.28 -7.54
CA VAL A 212 20.16 -2.54 -7.06
C VAL A 212 19.10 -2.37 -5.96
N GLU A 213 18.96 -1.17 -5.39
CA GLU A 213 18.06 -0.94 -4.25
C GLU A 213 16.62 -1.38 -4.50
N GLN A 214 16.07 -1.07 -5.69
CA GLN A 214 14.72 -1.48 -6.06
C GLN A 214 14.61 -3.01 -6.21
N LEU A 215 15.63 -3.66 -6.76
CA LEU A 215 15.67 -5.12 -6.90
C LEU A 215 15.74 -5.81 -5.53
N ILE A 216 16.43 -5.21 -4.56
CA ILE A 216 16.49 -5.70 -3.18
C ILE A 216 15.12 -5.61 -2.53
N ARG A 217 14.42 -4.47 -2.69
CA ARG A 217 13.07 -4.26 -2.15
C ARG A 217 12.04 -5.22 -2.73
N HIS A 218 12.15 -5.52 -4.03
CA HIS A 218 11.31 -6.53 -4.69
C HIS A 218 11.72 -7.97 -4.39
N ASN A 219 12.72 -8.20 -3.53
CA ASN A 219 13.22 -9.52 -3.17
C ASN A 219 13.71 -10.34 -4.39
N LYS A 220 14.21 -9.65 -5.42
CA LYS A 220 14.83 -10.29 -6.61
C LYS A 220 16.32 -10.55 -6.44
N VAL A 221 16.95 -9.78 -5.56
CA VAL A 221 18.37 -9.92 -5.21
C VAL A 221 18.55 -9.72 -3.71
N GLU A 222 19.57 -10.35 -3.14
CA GLU A 222 19.94 -10.15 -1.74
C GLU A 222 21.41 -9.74 -1.60
N ILE A 223 21.71 -8.95 -0.58
CA ILE A 223 23.08 -8.51 -0.31
C ILE A 223 23.85 -9.65 0.35
N VAL A 224 25.00 -9.99 -0.23
CA VAL A 224 25.95 -10.94 0.36
C VAL A 224 26.99 -10.14 1.16
N GLN A 225 26.72 -9.84 2.43
CA GLN A 225 27.74 -9.26 3.31
C GLN A 225 28.72 -10.33 3.80
N GLY A 226 30.03 -10.09 3.63
CA GLY A 226 31.07 -10.73 4.45
C GLY A 226 32.14 -11.51 3.70
N GLY A 227 33.01 -10.79 3.02
CA GLY A 227 34.33 -11.28 2.64
C GLY A 227 35.11 -10.14 2.03
N THR A 228 35.94 -9.49 2.84
CA THR A 228 36.95 -8.50 2.46
C THR A 228 37.37 -8.68 1.01
N LEU A 229 37.00 -7.73 0.14
CA LEU A 229 37.48 -7.68 -1.24
C LEU A 229 38.98 -7.38 -1.16
N ASP A 230 39.77 -8.46 -1.05
CA ASP A 230 41.20 -8.45 -1.16
C ASP A 230 41.54 -8.03 -2.60
N LYS A 231 41.87 -6.74 -2.76
CA LYS A 231 42.25 -6.10 -4.02
C LYS A 231 43.50 -6.72 -4.68
N SER A 232 44.08 -7.77 -4.08
CA SER A 232 45.30 -8.43 -4.54
C SER A 232 45.10 -9.46 -5.67
N ARG A 233 43.88 -9.92 -5.96
CA ARG A 233 43.66 -10.98 -6.98
C ARG A 233 43.35 -10.47 -8.41
N ALA A 234 43.10 -9.18 -8.60
CA ALA A 234 42.81 -8.61 -9.93
C ALA A 234 44.05 -8.09 -10.69
N ALA A 235 45.26 -8.23 -10.15
CA ALA A 235 46.48 -7.63 -10.69
C ALA A 235 47.49 -8.63 -11.31
N GLY A 236 47.06 -9.84 -11.68
CA GLY A 236 48.01 -10.87 -12.13
C GLY A 236 47.44 -11.83 -13.15
N GLU A 237 47.11 -11.34 -14.35
CA GLU A 237 47.03 -12.17 -15.57
C GLU A 237 47.18 -11.27 -16.80
N GLY A 238 48.39 -10.72 -16.96
CA GLY A 238 48.85 -10.03 -18.15
C GLY A 238 50.33 -10.35 -18.35
N GLY A 239 50.63 -11.39 -19.14
CA GLY A 239 52.00 -11.86 -19.31
C GLY A 239 52.15 -12.91 -20.41
N SER A 240 52.27 -12.43 -21.65
CA SER A 240 53.05 -12.98 -22.77
C SER A 240 52.93 -14.47 -23.13
N GLU A 241 52.39 -14.74 -24.32
CA GLU A 241 52.92 -15.82 -25.17
C GLU A 241 53.11 -15.26 -26.59
N ALA A 242 54.33 -14.80 -26.84
CA ALA A 242 54.82 -14.40 -28.15
C ALA A 242 55.65 -15.55 -28.74
N ALA A 243 55.29 -15.92 -29.97
CA ALA A 243 56.15 -16.36 -31.07
C ALA A 243 57.40 -17.21 -30.73
N ALA A 244 57.32 -18.51 -31.05
CA ALA A 244 58.48 -19.32 -31.39
C ALA A 244 58.29 -19.91 -32.80
N ALA A 245 59.11 -19.42 -33.72
CA ALA A 245 59.36 -20.01 -35.01
C ALA A 245 60.13 -21.34 -34.87
N GLY A 246 59.85 -22.30 -35.74
CA GLY A 246 60.64 -23.51 -35.91
C GLY A 246 60.49 -24.04 -37.32
N GLY A 247 61.48 -23.76 -38.16
CA GLY A 247 61.67 -24.40 -39.46
C GLY A 247 62.47 -25.71 -39.35
N GLY A 248 62.51 -26.45 -40.45
CA GLY A 248 63.19 -27.73 -40.67
C GLY A 248 62.17 -28.74 -41.19
N ASP A 249 62.29 -29.34 -42.37
CA ASP A 249 63.42 -29.56 -43.28
C ASP A 249 62.86 -29.74 -44.71
#